data_AF-A0A8J4LY43-F1
#
_entry.id   AF-A0A8J4LY43-F1
#
_cell.length_a   1.000
_cell.length_b   1.000
_cell.length_c   1.000
_cell.angle_alpha   90.00
_cell.angle_beta   90.00
_cell.angle_gamma   90.00
#
_symmetry.space_group_name_H-M   'P 1'
#
loop_
_entity.id
_entity.type
_entity.pdbx_description
1 polymer ?
#
loop_
_entity_poly.entity_id
_entity_poly.type
_entity_poly.pdbx_seq_one_letter_code
_entity_poly.pdbx_strand_id
1 'polypeptide(L)'
;MALLSSAQRCALKGRITAFKPCAPVVTGRGRKALAVRAASDDAFAAYKPTVAALFPGQGAQSVGMAKDLVAEVPAAKELFDKASEILGYDLLKLCVEGPKDKLDSTAISQPAIYVASLAAVEKLRATEGQAAIDAIDVAAGLSLGEYTALAFAGAMSFEDGLRLVKLRGESMQAAADAQPSSMVSVIGLDSAKVAELCKAATAQVGEDKPVKIANFLCPGNYAVSGSKEGCDAVEKLGKSFGA
;
A
#
# COMPACT_ATOMS: atom_id res chain seq x y z
N MET A 1 -19.83 -20.83 -24.34
CA MET A 1 -20.65 -21.19 -23.16
C MET A 1 -20.03 -22.43 -22.52
N ALA A 2 -19.05 -22.23 -21.65
CA ALA A 2 -18.37 -23.30 -20.92
C ALA A 2 -18.28 -22.86 -19.46
N LEU A 3 -18.98 -23.60 -18.60
CA LEU A 3 -19.04 -23.41 -17.16
C LEU A 3 -17.71 -23.84 -16.54
N LEU A 4 -16.97 -22.90 -15.95
CA LEU A 4 -15.83 -23.18 -15.08
C LEU A 4 -16.34 -23.67 -13.72
N SER A 5 -15.92 -24.87 -13.34
CA SER A 5 -16.39 -25.62 -12.18
C SER A 5 -15.94 -25.01 -10.85
N SER A 6 -16.78 -25.21 -9.83
CA SER A 6 -16.70 -24.69 -8.47
C SER A 6 -15.59 -25.27 -7.59
N ALA A 7 -14.50 -25.82 -8.15
CA ALA A 7 -13.51 -26.60 -7.41
C ALA A 7 -12.34 -25.81 -6.78
N GLN A 8 -12.13 -24.54 -7.12
CA GLN A 8 -11.01 -23.73 -6.59
C GLN A 8 -11.31 -22.97 -5.27
N ARG A 9 -12.42 -23.26 -4.59
CA ARG A 9 -12.82 -22.57 -3.35
C ARG A 9 -12.43 -23.28 -2.05
N CYS A 10 -11.62 -24.35 -2.08
CA CYS A 10 -11.50 -25.27 -0.94
C CYS A 10 -10.13 -25.39 -0.24
N ALA A 11 -9.11 -24.57 -0.56
CA ALA A 11 -7.82 -24.64 0.14
C ALA A 11 -7.55 -23.52 1.17
N LEU A 12 -8.34 -22.43 1.18
CA LEU A 12 -8.19 -21.34 2.16
C LEU A 12 -9.12 -21.44 3.39
N LYS A 13 -10.03 -22.42 3.42
CA LYS A 13 -10.99 -22.60 4.53
C LYS A 13 -10.38 -23.23 5.79
N GLY A 14 -9.16 -23.76 5.73
CA GLY A 14 -8.57 -24.55 6.81
C GLY A 14 -7.64 -23.82 7.78
N ARG A 15 -7.16 -22.61 7.45
CA ARG A 15 -6.16 -21.88 8.28
C ARG A 15 -6.55 -20.46 8.68
N ILE A 16 -7.73 -20.00 8.27
CA ILE A 16 -8.36 -18.77 8.80
C ILE A 16 -9.52 -19.19 9.71
N THR A 17 -9.22 -19.78 10.86
CA THR A 17 -10.25 -20.01 11.91
C THR A 17 -10.44 -18.79 12.82
N ALA A 18 -9.77 -17.67 12.56
CA ALA A 18 -9.87 -16.44 13.37
C ALA A 18 -10.85 -15.39 12.84
N PHE A 19 -11.49 -15.60 11.68
CA PHE A 19 -12.54 -14.70 11.19
C PHE A 19 -13.85 -15.46 11.00
N LYS A 20 -14.63 -15.61 12.08
CA LYS A 20 -16.08 -15.77 11.94
C LYS A 20 -16.60 -14.44 11.42
N PRO A 21 -17.15 -14.36 10.19
CA PRO A 21 -17.87 -13.17 9.79
C PRO A 21 -19.07 -13.06 10.73
N CYS A 22 -19.11 -12.00 11.53
CA CYS A 22 -20.31 -11.65 12.26
C CYS A 22 -21.33 -11.24 11.19
N ALA A 23 -22.26 -12.14 10.85
CA ALA A 23 -23.29 -11.85 9.85
C ALA A 23 -24.08 -10.61 10.31
N PRO A 24 -24.16 -9.52 9.52
CA PRO A 24 -25.18 -8.53 9.77
C PRO A 24 -26.48 -9.09 9.19
N VAL A 25 -27.39 -9.51 10.05
CA VAL A 25 -28.81 -9.55 9.67
C VAL A 25 -29.23 -8.10 9.48
N VAL A 26 -29.17 -7.61 8.24
CA VAL A 26 -29.70 -6.29 7.87
C VAL A 26 -31.20 -6.43 7.70
N THR A 27 -31.93 -6.36 8.81
CA THR A 27 -33.35 -6.04 8.83
C THR A 27 -33.51 -4.66 9.45
N GLY A 28 -33.78 -3.65 8.61
CA GLY A 28 -34.24 -2.34 9.07
C GLY A 28 -33.29 -1.18 8.80
N ARG A 29 -33.82 -0.14 8.16
CA ARG A 29 -33.16 1.16 7.96
C ARG A 29 -32.88 1.81 9.32
N GLY A 30 -31.63 1.74 9.78
CA GLY A 30 -31.15 2.49 10.93
C GLY A 30 -29.63 2.57 10.88
N ARG A 31 -29.08 3.79 10.84
CA ARG A 31 -27.62 4.03 10.93
C ARG A 31 -27.14 3.62 12.34
N LYS A 32 -26.83 2.34 12.56
CA LYS A 32 -25.98 1.94 13.68
C LYS A 32 -24.54 1.93 13.17
N ALA A 33 -23.69 2.75 13.80
CA ALA A 33 -22.25 2.73 13.57
C ALA A 33 -21.75 1.29 13.76
N LEU A 34 -21.10 0.75 12.73
CA LEU A 34 -20.45 -0.55 12.82
C LEU A 34 -19.24 -0.37 13.75
N ALA A 35 -19.37 -0.79 15.01
CA ALA A 35 -18.26 -0.78 15.95
C ALA A 35 -17.28 -1.90 15.57
N VAL A 36 -16.31 -1.57 14.71
CA VAL A 36 -15.16 -2.45 14.46
C VAL A 36 -14.26 -2.37 15.69
N ARG A 37 -14.25 -3.43 16.51
CA ARG A 37 -13.24 -3.57 17.56
C ARG A 37 -11.98 -4.10 16.89
N ALA A 38 -10.92 -3.28 16.84
CA ALA A 38 -9.59 -3.80 16.54
C ALA A 38 -9.25 -4.88 17.57
N ALA A 39 -8.72 -6.02 17.12
CA ALA A 39 -8.15 -7.01 18.02
C ALA A 39 -7.00 -6.36 18.82
N SER A 40 -6.80 -6.75 20.08
CA SER A 40 -5.61 -6.32 20.82
C SER A 40 -4.35 -6.87 20.16
N ASP A 41 -3.23 -6.16 20.23
CA ASP A 41 -1.96 -6.65 19.70
C ASP A 41 -1.57 -8.01 20.30
N ASP A 42 -1.95 -8.26 21.56
CA ASP A 42 -1.78 -9.54 22.25
C ASP A 42 -2.51 -10.72 21.60
N ALA A 43 -3.52 -10.47 20.75
CA ALA A 43 -4.28 -11.53 20.08
C ALA A 43 -3.41 -12.39 19.15
N PHE A 44 -2.24 -11.88 18.77
CA PHE A 44 -1.27 -12.58 17.91
C PHE A 44 0.07 -12.85 18.62
N ALA A 45 0.17 -12.65 19.94
CA ALA A 45 1.44 -12.80 20.67
C ALA A 45 2.08 -14.19 20.55
N ALA A 46 1.27 -15.24 20.36
CA ALA A 46 1.74 -16.60 20.16
C ALA A 46 1.90 -16.99 18.67
N TYR A 47 1.45 -16.15 17.74
CA TYR A 47 1.56 -16.42 16.30
C TYR A 47 2.98 -16.17 15.82
N LYS A 48 3.57 -17.17 15.17
CA LYS A 48 4.91 -17.09 14.59
C LYS A 48 4.80 -17.25 13.07
N PRO A 49 4.88 -16.16 12.30
CA PRO A 49 4.84 -16.27 10.85
C PRO A 49 6.07 -17.01 10.34
N THR A 50 5.86 -17.84 9.33
CA THR A 50 6.89 -18.65 8.68
C THR A 50 7.32 -18.03 7.36
N VAL A 51 6.38 -17.47 6.58
CA VAL A 51 6.65 -16.80 5.31
C VAL A 51 5.72 -15.60 5.16
N ALA A 52 6.31 -14.41 5.05
CA ALA A 52 5.60 -13.16 4.88
C ALA A 52 5.68 -12.64 3.44
N ALA A 53 4.54 -12.22 2.87
CA ALA A 53 4.51 -11.39 1.68
C ALA A 53 4.47 -9.91 2.07
N LEU A 54 5.50 -9.15 1.68
CA LEU A 54 5.59 -7.71 1.92
C LEU A 54 5.40 -6.96 0.61
N PHE A 55 4.40 -6.09 0.57
CA PHE A 55 4.06 -5.32 -0.62
C PHE A 55 4.54 -3.87 -0.51
N PRO A 56 5.27 -3.35 -1.52
CA PRO A 56 5.85 -2.03 -1.46
C PRO A 56 4.79 -0.93 -1.60
N GLY A 57 5.13 0.25 -1.09
CA GLY A 57 4.36 1.48 -1.27
C GLY A 57 4.81 2.30 -2.49
N GLN A 58 4.28 3.52 -2.56
CA GLN A 58 4.69 4.53 -3.54
C GLN A 58 6.20 4.82 -3.45
N GLY A 59 6.85 5.03 -4.60
CA GLY A 59 8.31 5.17 -4.73
C GLY A 59 8.98 3.92 -5.29
N ALA A 60 8.30 2.78 -5.32
CA ALA A 60 8.81 1.53 -5.89
C ALA A 60 8.64 1.43 -7.43
N GLN A 61 7.87 2.33 -8.04
CA GLN A 61 7.66 2.34 -9.48
C GLN A 61 8.92 2.76 -10.24
N SER A 62 9.13 2.15 -11.42
CA SER A 62 10.22 2.51 -12.32
C SER A 62 9.83 2.27 -13.77
N VAL A 63 10.34 3.10 -14.69
CA VAL A 63 10.13 2.87 -16.13
C VAL A 63 10.83 1.57 -16.53
N GLY A 64 10.14 0.74 -17.30
CA GLY A 64 10.57 -0.62 -17.63
C GLY A 64 10.03 -1.68 -16.68
N MET A 65 9.38 -1.29 -15.58
CA MET A 65 8.73 -2.27 -14.69
C MET A 65 7.68 -3.08 -15.43
N ALA A 66 7.47 -4.32 -14.99
CA ALA A 66 6.53 -5.29 -15.56
C ALA A 66 6.83 -5.77 -17.00
N LYS A 67 7.83 -5.23 -17.71
CA LYS A 67 8.17 -5.64 -19.10
C LYS A 67 8.44 -7.14 -19.22
N ASP A 68 9.40 -7.64 -18.45
CA ASP A 68 9.78 -9.06 -18.50
C ASP A 68 8.67 -9.93 -17.89
N LEU A 69 7.99 -9.40 -16.88
CA LEU A 69 6.91 -10.06 -16.18
C LEU A 69 5.75 -10.43 -17.11
N VAL A 70 5.27 -9.49 -17.93
CA VAL A 70 4.19 -9.74 -18.89
C VAL A 70 4.63 -10.54 -20.11
N ALA A 71 5.93 -10.52 -20.44
CA ALA A 71 6.50 -11.34 -21.51
C ALA A 71 6.61 -12.81 -21.11
N GLU A 72 6.93 -13.09 -19.85
CA GLU A 72 7.16 -14.44 -19.33
C GLU A 72 5.91 -15.11 -18.75
N VAL A 73 4.95 -14.33 -18.23
CA VAL A 73 3.81 -14.86 -17.46
C VAL A 73 2.49 -14.39 -18.06
N PRO A 74 1.73 -15.27 -18.75
CA PRO A 74 0.44 -14.90 -19.33
C PRO A 74 -0.57 -14.35 -18.30
N ALA A 75 -0.62 -14.91 -17.09
CA ALA A 75 -1.48 -14.42 -16.02
C ALA A 75 -1.12 -12.99 -15.55
N ALA A 76 0.17 -12.61 -15.60
CA ALA A 76 0.58 -11.24 -15.33
C ALA A 76 0.06 -10.29 -16.41
N LYS A 77 0.16 -10.68 -17.69
CA LYS A 77 -0.40 -9.89 -18.80
C LYS A 77 -1.91 -9.70 -18.67
N GLU A 78 -2.65 -10.75 -18.31
CA GLU A 78 -4.10 -10.66 -18.09
C GLU A 78 -4.48 -9.65 -16.99
N LEU A 79 -3.69 -9.53 -15.93
CA LEU A 79 -3.91 -8.52 -14.89
C LEU A 79 -3.76 -7.10 -15.43
N PHE A 80 -2.77 -6.85 -16.28
CA PHE A 80 -2.58 -5.54 -16.93
C PHE A 80 -3.67 -5.23 -17.96
N ASP A 81 -4.14 -6.24 -18.70
CA ASP A 81 -5.24 -6.08 -19.65
C ASP A 81 -6.54 -5.70 -18.91
N LYS A 82 -6.89 -6.45 -17.85
CA LYS A 82 -8.01 -6.12 -16.95
C LYS A 82 -7.86 -4.74 -16.31
N ALA A 83 -6.63 -4.39 -15.89
CA ALA A 83 -6.38 -3.08 -15.32
C ALA A 83 -6.66 -1.97 -16.32
N SER A 84 -6.27 -2.15 -17.58
CA SER A 84 -6.51 -1.16 -18.63
C SER A 84 -8.00 -0.93 -18.88
N GLU A 85 -8.81 -1.98 -18.86
CA GLU A 85 -10.28 -1.89 -18.94
C GLU A 85 -10.88 -1.09 -17.77
N ILE A 86 -10.43 -1.36 -16.54
CA ILE A 86 -10.95 -0.70 -15.32
C ILE A 86 -10.50 0.77 -15.24
N LEU A 87 -9.25 1.03 -15.61
CA LEU A 87 -8.64 2.35 -15.48
C LEU A 87 -9.06 3.29 -16.62
N GLY A 88 -9.32 2.75 -17.81
CA GLY A 88 -9.64 3.49 -19.04
C GLY A 88 -8.41 3.99 -19.79
N TYR A 89 -7.23 3.48 -19.47
CA TYR A 89 -5.96 3.80 -20.15
C TYR A 89 -5.00 2.63 -20.07
N ASP A 90 -4.02 2.60 -20.98
CA ASP A 90 -2.98 1.55 -21.02
C ASP A 90 -1.96 1.75 -19.90
N LEU A 91 -2.18 1.05 -18.79
CA LEU A 91 -1.27 1.09 -17.63
C LEU A 91 0.07 0.43 -17.94
N LEU A 92 0.06 -0.67 -18.72
CA LEU A 92 1.28 -1.41 -19.05
C LEU A 92 2.25 -0.55 -19.86
N LYS A 93 1.74 0.19 -20.83
CA LYS A 93 2.54 1.14 -21.61
C LYS A 93 3.22 2.17 -20.73
N LEU A 94 2.50 2.74 -19.75
CA LEU A 94 3.07 3.70 -18.80
C LEU A 94 4.17 3.07 -17.93
N CYS A 95 3.97 1.83 -17.48
CA CYS A 95 4.98 1.09 -16.72
C CYS A 95 6.25 0.81 -17.55
N VAL A 96 6.10 0.39 -18.81
CA VAL A 96 7.22 -0.06 -19.65
C VAL A 96 7.95 1.11 -20.32
N GLU A 97 7.21 2.09 -20.84
CA GLU A 97 7.73 3.16 -21.69
C GLU A 97 7.82 4.51 -20.96
N GLY A 98 7.03 4.71 -19.90
CA GLY A 98 6.93 5.99 -19.20
C GLY A 98 6.02 7.00 -19.92
N PRO A 99 6.33 8.31 -19.86
CA PRO A 99 7.52 8.94 -19.29
C PRO A 99 7.57 8.84 -17.75
N LYS A 100 8.77 8.94 -17.18
CA LYS A 100 9.02 8.81 -15.74
C LYS A 100 8.13 9.74 -14.90
N ASP A 101 8.04 11.01 -15.25
CA ASP A 101 7.26 11.99 -14.47
C ASP A 101 5.77 11.63 -14.42
N LYS A 102 5.23 11.05 -15.50
CA LYS A 102 3.83 10.60 -15.52
C LYS A 102 3.66 9.35 -14.66
N LEU A 103 4.59 8.40 -14.73
CA LEU A 103 4.57 7.20 -13.89
C LEU A 103 4.74 7.55 -12.41
N ASP A 104 5.53 8.57 -12.08
CA ASP A 104 5.77 9.04 -10.71
C ASP A 104 4.59 9.84 -10.13
N SER A 105 3.66 10.31 -10.96
CA SER A 105 2.44 10.94 -10.46
C SER A 105 1.68 9.99 -9.53
N THR A 106 1.10 10.52 -8.46
CA THR A 106 0.45 9.70 -7.42
C THR A 106 -0.76 8.95 -7.99
N ALA A 107 -1.47 9.56 -8.95
CA ALA A 107 -2.60 8.96 -9.64
C ALA A 107 -2.23 7.74 -10.49
N ILE A 108 -1.00 7.66 -11.01
CA ILE A 108 -0.56 6.57 -11.89
C ILE A 108 0.30 5.54 -11.14
N SER A 109 1.26 6.00 -10.33
CA SER A 109 2.15 5.13 -9.56
C SER A 109 1.39 4.16 -8.66
N GLN A 110 0.29 4.61 -8.06
CA GLN A 110 -0.49 3.76 -7.16
C GLN A 110 -1.12 2.55 -7.87
N PRO A 111 -1.93 2.72 -8.94
CA PRO A 111 -2.37 1.60 -9.77
C PRO A 111 -1.22 0.76 -10.34
N ALA A 112 -0.13 1.39 -10.79
CA ALA A 112 1.03 0.70 -11.37
C ALA A 112 1.66 -0.30 -10.38
N ILE A 113 1.95 0.16 -9.16
CA ILE A 113 2.55 -0.68 -8.12
C ILE A 113 1.60 -1.79 -7.69
N TYR A 114 0.30 -1.50 -7.54
CA TYR A 114 -0.69 -2.49 -7.16
C TYR A 114 -0.76 -3.65 -8.16
N VAL A 115 -0.90 -3.35 -9.46
CA VAL A 115 -1.01 -4.36 -10.51
C VAL A 115 0.31 -5.11 -10.68
N ALA A 116 1.45 -4.41 -10.71
CA ALA A 116 2.74 -5.06 -10.86
C ALA A 116 3.09 -5.99 -9.68
N SER A 117 2.68 -5.62 -8.46
CA SER A 117 2.90 -6.45 -7.28
C SER A 117 2.10 -7.76 -7.35
N LEU A 118 0.82 -7.71 -7.76
CA LEU A 118 0.01 -8.93 -7.93
C LEU A 118 0.46 -9.75 -9.15
N ALA A 119 0.95 -9.09 -10.20
CA ALA A 119 1.60 -9.77 -11.31
C ALA A 119 2.88 -10.50 -10.87
N ALA A 120 3.66 -9.95 -9.93
CA ALA A 120 4.82 -10.61 -9.35
C ALA A 120 4.43 -11.85 -8.52
N VAL A 121 3.27 -11.82 -7.86
CA VAL A 121 2.69 -13.02 -7.22
C VAL A 121 2.38 -14.11 -8.26
N GLU A 122 1.84 -13.74 -9.42
CA GLU A 122 1.60 -14.72 -10.49
C GLU A 122 2.90 -15.30 -11.07
N LYS A 123 3.99 -14.52 -11.10
CA LYS A 123 5.32 -15.06 -11.42
C LYS A 123 5.78 -16.08 -10.40
N LEU A 124 5.68 -15.75 -9.10
CA LEU A 124 6.03 -16.69 -8.03
C LEU A 124 5.21 -17.98 -8.14
N ARG A 125 3.90 -17.87 -8.42
CA ARG A 125 3.02 -19.02 -8.66
C ARG A 125 3.46 -19.83 -9.87
N ALA A 126 3.88 -19.18 -10.95
CA ALA A 126 4.33 -19.86 -12.17
C ALA A 126 5.68 -20.57 -12.00
N THR A 127 6.59 -20.04 -11.19
CA THR A 127 7.93 -20.62 -10.99
C THR A 127 7.99 -21.65 -9.88
N GLU A 128 7.32 -21.40 -8.75
CA GLU A 128 7.40 -22.23 -7.53
C GLU A 128 6.11 -23.03 -7.27
N GLY A 129 5.06 -22.79 -8.08
CA GLY A 129 3.77 -23.47 -7.96
C GLY A 129 2.85 -22.88 -6.89
N GLN A 130 1.64 -23.43 -6.82
CA GLN A 130 0.61 -23.00 -5.87
C GLN A 130 1.02 -23.21 -4.41
N ALA A 131 1.81 -24.25 -4.11
CA ALA A 131 2.25 -24.55 -2.75
C ALA A 131 3.11 -23.43 -2.14
N ALA A 132 3.89 -22.71 -2.95
CA ALA A 132 4.67 -21.56 -2.48
C ALA A 132 3.76 -20.39 -2.09
N ILE A 133 2.66 -20.19 -2.81
CA ILE A 133 1.65 -19.18 -2.47
C ILE A 133 0.91 -19.57 -1.19
N ASP A 134 0.51 -20.84 -1.08
CA ASP A 134 -0.20 -21.37 0.10
C ASP A 134 0.67 -21.44 1.37
N ALA A 135 2.00 -21.40 1.21
CA ALA A 135 2.95 -21.33 2.31
C ALA A 135 3.05 -19.92 2.93
N ILE A 136 2.61 -18.88 2.22
CA ILE A 136 2.58 -17.51 2.74
C ILE A 136 1.46 -17.41 3.79
N ASP A 137 1.85 -17.15 5.03
CA ASP A 137 0.94 -17.19 6.19
C ASP A 137 0.62 -15.79 6.74
N VAL A 138 1.34 -14.76 6.28
CA VAL A 138 1.03 -13.36 6.58
C VAL A 138 1.33 -12.48 5.37
N ALA A 139 0.51 -11.45 5.18
CA ALA A 139 0.74 -10.40 4.20
C ALA A 139 0.66 -9.04 4.86
N ALA A 140 1.57 -8.14 4.49
CA ALA A 140 1.56 -6.76 4.93
C ALA A 140 2.03 -5.86 3.78
N GLY A 141 1.72 -4.58 3.85
CA GLY A 141 2.26 -3.64 2.88
C GLY A 141 2.33 -2.22 3.41
N LEU A 142 3.20 -1.43 2.79
CA LEU A 142 3.48 -0.06 3.21
C LEU A 142 2.56 0.92 2.48
N SER A 143 1.71 1.64 3.22
CA SER A 143 0.81 2.67 2.66
C SER A 143 -0.08 2.09 1.56
N LEU A 144 0.18 2.38 0.28
CA LEU A 144 -0.49 1.74 -0.85
C LEU A 144 -0.38 0.20 -0.81
N GLY A 145 0.77 -0.33 -0.40
CA GLY A 145 1.01 -1.77 -0.39
C GLY A 145 0.03 -2.54 0.49
N GLU A 146 -0.62 -1.89 1.46
CA GLU A 146 -1.67 -2.50 2.29
C GLU A 146 -2.87 -2.96 1.44
N TYR A 147 -3.24 -2.18 0.42
CA TYR A 147 -4.32 -2.55 -0.52
C TYR A 147 -3.95 -3.79 -1.33
N THR A 148 -2.69 -3.87 -1.76
CA THR A 148 -2.14 -5.04 -2.43
C THR A 148 -2.14 -6.26 -1.50
N ALA A 149 -1.74 -6.08 -0.24
CA ALA A 149 -1.76 -7.15 0.77
C ALA A 149 -3.16 -7.67 1.03
N LEU A 150 -4.16 -6.78 1.14
CA LEU A 150 -5.57 -7.13 1.31
C LEU A 150 -6.12 -7.89 0.10
N ALA A 151 -5.77 -7.47 -1.12
CA ALA A 151 -6.16 -8.16 -2.34
C ALA A 151 -5.51 -9.55 -2.44
N PHE A 152 -4.20 -9.64 -2.15
CA PHE A 152 -3.47 -10.91 -2.10
C PHE A 152 -4.07 -11.88 -1.08
N ALA A 153 -4.42 -11.39 0.12
CA ALA A 153 -5.06 -12.18 1.17
C ALA A 153 -6.52 -12.58 0.87
N GLY A 154 -7.10 -12.09 -0.24
CA GLY A 154 -8.48 -12.36 -0.64
C GLY A 154 -9.53 -11.60 0.19
N ALA A 155 -9.12 -10.62 1.00
CA ALA A 155 -10.04 -9.73 1.73
C ALA A 155 -10.77 -8.75 0.80
N MET A 156 -10.20 -8.52 -0.39
CA MET A 156 -10.72 -7.66 -1.44
C MET A 156 -10.47 -8.31 -2.80
N SER A 157 -11.38 -8.14 -3.76
CA SER A 157 -11.15 -8.58 -5.14
C SER A 157 -10.06 -7.74 -5.81
N PHE A 158 -9.43 -8.28 -6.86
CA PHE A 158 -8.46 -7.52 -7.64
C PHE A 158 -9.09 -6.22 -8.18
N GLU A 159 -10.30 -6.34 -8.72
CA GLU A 159 -11.01 -5.27 -9.40
C GLU A 159 -11.46 -4.17 -8.44
N ASP A 160 -12.00 -4.53 -7.27
CA ASP A 160 -12.39 -3.56 -6.25
C ASP A 160 -11.18 -2.87 -5.65
N GLY A 161 -10.09 -3.61 -5.43
CA GLY A 161 -8.82 -3.05 -4.99
C GLY A 161 -8.25 -2.05 -5.98
N LEU A 162 -8.27 -2.38 -7.27
CA LEU A 162 -7.79 -1.46 -8.30
C LEU A 162 -8.64 -0.19 -8.39
N ARG A 163 -9.97 -0.30 -8.31
CA ARG A 163 -10.86 0.87 -8.30
C ARG A 163 -10.62 1.76 -7.08
N LEU A 164 -10.43 1.16 -5.92
CA LEU A 164 -10.16 1.88 -4.68
C LEU A 164 -8.78 2.56 -4.73
N VAL A 165 -7.77 1.87 -5.24
CA VAL A 165 -6.41 2.40 -5.42
C VAL A 165 -6.39 3.54 -6.43
N LYS A 166 -7.13 3.45 -7.55
CA LYS A 166 -7.31 4.54 -8.51
C LYS A 166 -7.89 5.78 -7.82
N LEU A 167 -9.02 5.62 -7.13
CA LEU A 167 -9.69 6.72 -6.42
C LEU A 167 -8.76 7.35 -5.36
N ARG A 168 -8.03 6.52 -4.61
CA ARG A 168 -7.05 6.98 -3.62
C ARG A 168 -5.93 7.79 -4.27
N GLY A 169 -5.34 7.28 -5.35
CA GLY A 169 -4.26 7.96 -6.08
C GLY A 169 -4.72 9.32 -6.64
N GLU A 170 -5.88 9.36 -7.29
CA GLU A 170 -6.48 10.59 -7.81
C GLU A 170 -6.78 11.60 -6.70
N SER A 171 -7.38 11.15 -5.59
CA SER A 171 -7.72 12.00 -4.46
C SER A 171 -6.48 12.56 -3.76
N MET A 172 -5.44 11.74 -3.60
CA MET A 172 -4.17 12.18 -3.01
C MET A 172 -3.43 13.17 -3.92
N GLN A 173 -3.44 12.94 -5.24
CA GLN A 173 -2.86 13.88 -6.20
C GLN A 173 -3.59 15.23 -6.14
N ALA A 174 -4.92 15.23 -6.16
CA ALA A 174 -5.72 16.45 -6.05
C ALA A 174 -5.45 17.21 -4.75
N ALA A 175 -5.29 16.50 -3.62
CA ALA A 175 -4.92 17.12 -2.35
C ALA A 175 -3.52 17.73 -2.38
N ALA A 176 -2.54 17.05 -2.97
CA ALA A 176 -1.17 17.56 -3.11
C ALA A 176 -1.08 18.77 -4.05
N ASP A 177 -1.88 18.80 -5.11
CA ASP A 177 -1.97 19.91 -6.05
C ASP A 177 -2.65 21.13 -5.39
N ALA A 178 -3.68 20.89 -4.58
CA ALA A 178 -4.40 21.94 -3.86
C ALA A 178 -3.59 22.55 -2.71
N GLN A 179 -2.78 21.73 -2.02
CA GLN A 179 -1.95 22.17 -0.91
C GLN A 179 -0.52 21.63 -1.02
N PRO A 180 0.43 22.44 -1.52
CA PRO A 180 1.82 22.03 -1.63
C PRO A 180 2.42 21.62 -0.28
N SER A 181 2.89 20.40 -0.19
CA SER A 181 3.54 19.83 0.98
C SER A 181 4.94 19.30 0.65
N SER A 182 5.70 18.92 1.68
CA SER A 182 6.97 18.20 1.53
C SER A 182 7.07 17.05 2.54
N MET A 183 8.08 16.21 2.33
CA MET A 183 8.43 15.10 3.21
C MET A 183 9.94 14.96 3.27
N VAL A 184 10.48 14.75 4.47
CA VAL A 184 11.91 14.59 4.75
C VAL A 184 12.14 13.35 5.59
N SER A 185 13.29 12.71 5.41
CA SER A 185 13.70 11.56 6.22
C SER A 185 14.58 12.02 7.38
N VAL A 186 14.28 11.59 8.60
CA VAL A 186 15.07 11.84 9.80
C VAL A 186 15.67 10.53 10.27
N ILE A 187 17.00 10.44 10.24
CA ILE A 187 17.77 9.23 10.52
C ILE A 187 18.63 9.47 11.77
N GLY A 188 18.79 8.43 12.61
CA GLY A 188 19.69 8.44 13.76
C GLY A 188 19.09 8.95 15.07
N LEU A 189 17.87 9.49 15.05
CA LEU A 189 17.14 9.92 16.25
C LEU A 189 16.13 8.88 16.71
N ASP A 190 15.75 8.89 17.98
CA ASP A 190 14.57 8.14 18.46
C ASP A 190 13.27 8.91 18.17
N SER A 191 12.12 8.24 18.24
CA SER A 191 10.82 8.83 17.91
C SER A 191 10.42 9.99 18.81
N ALA A 192 10.85 10.00 20.07
CA ALA A 192 10.56 11.08 21.01
C ALA A 192 11.32 12.35 20.61
N LYS A 193 12.61 12.23 20.27
CA LYS A 193 13.42 13.32 19.74
C LYS A 193 12.92 13.83 18.40
N VAL A 194 12.48 12.94 17.49
CA VAL A 194 11.88 13.39 16.23
C VAL A 194 10.58 14.16 16.49
N ALA A 195 9.78 13.76 17.48
CA ALA A 195 8.57 14.50 17.86
C ALA A 195 8.91 15.89 18.44
N GLU A 196 9.97 16.01 19.24
CA GLU A 196 10.48 17.31 19.71
C GLU A 196 11.00 18.18 18.58
N LEU A 197 11.74 17.60 17.63
CA LEU A 197 12.21 18.29 16.42
C LEU A 197 11.03 18.81 15.59
N CYS A 198 9.97 18.02 15.40
CA CYS A 198 8.75 18.46 14.71
C CYS A 198 8.07 19.64 15.43
N LYS A 199 8.01 19.61 16.77
CA LYS A 199 7.46 20.72 17.57
C LYS A 199 8.30 21.99 17.43
N ALA A 200 9.62 21.87 17.54
CA ALA A 200 10.54 22.99 17.39
C ALA A 200 10.47 23.61 15.98
N ALA A 201 10.44 22.77 14.94
CA ALA A 201 10.29 23.21 13.56
C ALA A 201 8.94 23.92 13.34
N THR A 202 7.84 23.36 13.83
CA THR A 202 6.50 23.98 13.74
C THR A 202 6.46 25.33 14.46
N ALA A 203 7.02 25.42 15.68
CA ALA A 203 7.10 26.68 16.43
C ALA A 203 7.92 27.77 15.70
N GLN A 204 8.93 27.36 14.92
CA GLN A 204 9.75 28.30 14.14
C GLN A 204 9.00 28.88 12.92
N VAL A 205 8.11 28.11 12.29
CA VAL A 205 7.44 28.52 11.04
C VAL A 205 5.99 28.96 11.21
N GLY A 206 5.38 28.65 12.35
CA GLY A 206 3.97 28.94 12.66
C GLY A 206 3.11 27.67 12.72
N GLU A 207 2.11 27.69 13.61
CA GLU A 207 1.18 26.58 13.84
C GLU A 207 0.27 26.29 12.64
N ASP A 208 0.14 27.23 11.70
CA ASP A 208 -0.56 27.08 10.42
C ASP A 208 0.24 26.25 9.40
N LYS A 209 1.51 25.95 9.69
CA LYS A 209 2.46 25.24 8.81
C LYS A 209 3.07 24.00 9.48
N PRO A 210 2.27 23.12 10.09
CA PRO A 210 2.79 22.07 10.95
C PRO A 210 3.59 21.01 10.18
N VAL A 211 4.50 20.37 10.90
CA VAL A 211 5.15 19.11 10.48
C VAL A 211 4.91 18.02 11.53
N LYS A 212 4.77 16.78 11.06
CA LYS A 212 4.55 15.61 11.93
C LYS A 212 5.30 14.40 11.39
N ILE A 213 5.58 13.45 12.28
CA ILE A 213 6.01 12.10 11.88
C ILE A 213 4.85 11.47 11.09
N ALA A 214 5.10 11.20 9.81
CA ALA A 214 4.18 10.55 8.91
C ALA A 214 4.36 9.02 8.93
N ASN A 215 5.60 8.56 9.03
CA ASN A 215 5.92 7.14 9.04
C ASN A 215 7.01 6.80 10.05
N PHE A 216 6.78 5.69 10.76
CA PHE A 216 7.76 4.99 11.59
C PHE A 216 8.30 3.85 10.73
N LEU A 217 9.44 4.07 10.05
CA LEU A 217 9.94 3.12 9.04
C LEU A 217 10.71 1.97 9.70
N CYS A 218 11.71 2.31 10.50
CA CYS A 218 12.42 1.38 11.36
C CYS A 218 13.03 2.13 12.56
N PRO A 219 13.51 1.44 13.60
CA PRO A 219 14.17 2.12 14.72
C PRO A 219 15.30 3.02 14.21
N GLY A 220 15.19 4.31 14.50
CA GLY A 220 16.17 5.31 14.03
C GLY A 220 15.90 5.88 12.63
N ASN A 221 14.77 5.59 12.00
CA ASN A 221 14.41 6.14 10.69
C ASN A 221 12.92 6.47 10.60
N TYR A 222 12.62 7.75 10.37
CA TYR A 222 11.26 8.29 10.36
C TYR A 222 11.06 9.21 9.18
N ALA A 223 9.89 9.13 8.53
CA ALA A 223 9.48 10.14 7.56
C ALA A 223 8.69 11.23 8.29
N VAL A 224 9.08 12.47 8.10
CA VAL A 224 8.38 13.67 8.60
C VAL A 224 7.78 14.40 7.41
N SER A 225 6.50 14.75 7.49
CA SER A 225 5.81 15.47 6.41
C SER A 225 5.01 16.64 6.93
N GLY A 226 4.81 17.65 6.08
CA GLY A 226 4.02 18.82 6.38
C GLY A 226 4.18 19.91 5.33
N SER A 227 4.10 21.16 5.78
CA SER A 227 4.41 22.32 4.93
C SER A 227 5.85 22.25 4.41
N LYS A 228 6.12 22.88 3.26
CA LYS A 228 7.48 22.97 2.70
C LYS A 228 8.41 23.68 3.68
N GLU A 229 7.98 24.81 4.22
CA GLU A 229 8.75 25.61 5.16
C GLU A 229 9.02 24.87 6.47
N GLY A 230 8.04 24.10 6.96
CA GLY A 230 8.22 23.27 8.15
C GLY A 230 9.22 22.14 7.90
N CYS A 231 9.17 21.49 6.74
CA CYS A 231 10.18 20.49 6.35
C CYS A 231 11.58 21.11 6.22
N ASP A 232 11.70 22.29 5.62
CA ASP A 232 12.97 23.03 5.55
C ASP A 232 13.49 23.39 6.95
N ALA A 233 12.60 23.69 7.89
CA ALA A 233 12.96 23.94 9.29
C ALA A 233 13.44 22.65 9.99
N VAL A 234 12.81 21.50 9.72
CA VAL A 234 13.28 20.19 10.20
C VAL A 234 14.71 19.91 9.72
N GLU A 235 15.01 20.14 8.45
CA GLU A 235 16.36 19.94 7.90
C GLU A 235 17.42 20.84 8.57
N LYS A 236 17.07 22.12 8.80
CA LYS A 236 17.97 23.09 9.45
C LYS A 236 18.21 22.75 10.92
N LEU A 237 17.16 22.36 11.64
CA LEU A 237 17.23 22.02 13.06
C LEU A 237 17.76 20.61 13.32
N GLY A 238 17.70 19.70 12.35
CA GLY A 238 18.12 18.30 12.52
C GLY A 238 19.52 18.16 13.14
N LYS A 239 20.47 18.99 12.69
CA LYS A 239 21.85 19.00 13.19
C LYS A 239 21.96 19.31 14.69
N SER A 240 21.12 20.21 15.22
CA SER A 240 21.15 20.54 16.65
C SER A 240 20.50 19.45 17.51
N PHE A 241 19.65 18.62 16.92
CA PHE A 241 19.03 17.45 17.56
C PHE A 241 19.89 16.17 17.44
N GLY A 242 20.92 16.19 16.60
CA GLY A 242 21.83 15.06 16.37
C GLY A 242 21.42 14.13 15.21
N ALA A 243 20.60 14.64 14.28
CA ALA A 243 20.30 13.99 13.00
C ALA A 243 21.29 14.41 11.91
#